data_AF-A0A973M8S5-F1
#
_entry.id   AF-A0A973M8S5-F1
#
_cell.length_a   1.000
_cell.length_b   1.000
_cell.length_c   1.000
_cell.angle_alpha   90.00
_cell.angle_beta   90.00
_cell.angle_gamma   90.00
#
_symmetry.space_group_name_H-M   'P 1'
#
loop_
_entity.id
_entity.type
_entity.pdbx_description
1 polymer ?
#
loop_
_entity_poly.entity_id
_entity_poly.type
_entity_poly.pdbx_seq_one_letter_code
_entity_poly.pdbx_strand_id
1 'polypeptide(L)'
;MAALIDLNIAGRTYQVACREGEEENLRTAARLVDGKSREALAGLGTLSEARQFLFASLLLADQLIDKNPEAAAVAAPAAPDPALVERAEALANRLEMLAQQLESEAANP
;
A
#
# COMPACT_ATOMS: atom_id res chain seq x y z
N MET A 1 14.25 22.67 3.86
CA MET A 1 13.86 23.36 2.61
C MET A 1 13.52 22.28 1.58
N ALA A 2 12.74 22.56 0.52
CA ALA A 2 12.56 21.59 -0.56
C ALA A 2 13.64 21.83 -1.62
N ALA A 3 14.43 20.80 -1.95
CA ALA A 3 15.45 20.85 -2.99
C ALA A 3 14.90 20.25 -4.29
N LEU A 4 15.29 20.76 -5.45
CA LEU A 4 14.96 20.16 -6.74
C LEU A 4 16.13 19.29 -7.18
N ILE A 5 15.83 18.06 -7.60
CA ILE A 5 16.82 17.13 -8.15
C ILE A 5 16.41 16.70 -9.55
N ASP A 6 17.41 16.57 -10.42
CA ASP A 6 17.23 16.05 -11.77
C ASP A 6 17.50 14.54 -11.80
N LEU A 7 16.53 13.79 -12.33
CA LEU A 7 16.56 12.34 -12.46
C LEU A 7 16.48 11.97 -13.94
N ASN A 8 17.37 11.09 -14.40
CA ASN A 8 17.32 10.58 -15.77
C ASN A 8 16.69 9.18 -15.77
N ILE A 9 15.56 9.03 -16.45
CA ILE A 9 14.78 7.80 -16.52
C ILE A 9 14.27 7.63 -17.94
N ALA A 10 14.42 6.44 -18.53
CA ALA A 10 13.97 6.14 -19.90
C ALA A 10 14.55 7.10 -20.96
N GLY A 11 15.74 7.65 -20.71
CA GLY A 11 16.39 8.64 -21.59
C GLY A 11 15.84 10.06 -21.49
N ARG A 12 14.97 10.35 -20.51
CA ARG A 12 14.39 11.67 -20.25
C ARG A 12 14.81 12.19 -18.88
N THR A 13 14.98 13.51 -18.78
CA THR A 13 15.28 14.18 -17.51
C THR A 13 13.98 14.68 -16.86
N TYR A 14 13.76 14.31 -15.61
CA TYR A 14 12.64 14.72 -14.78
C TYR A 14 13.15 15.49 -13.57
N GLN A 15 12.56 16.65 -13.31
CA GLN A 15 12.86 17.44 -12.14
C GLN A 15 11.85 17.13 -11.04
N VAL A 16 12.33 16.69 -9.87
CA VAL A 16 11.49 16.25 -8.75
C VAL A 16 11.88 17.01 -7.48
N ALA A 17 10.87 17.46 -6.73
CA ALA A 17 11.09 18.05 -5.42
C ALA A 17 11.41 16.96 -4.39
N CYS A 18 12.46 17.16 -3.62
CA CYS A 18 13.00 16.25 -2.63
C CYS A 18 13.13 16.96 -1.28
N ARG A 19 12.99 16.19 -0.20
CA ARG A 19 13.36 16.66 1.15
C ARG A 19 14.86 16.52 1.35
N GLU A 20 15.43 17.39 2.16
CA GLU A 20 16.84 17.28 2.57
C GLU A 20 17.11 15.89 3.19
N GLY A 21 18.12 15.20 2.66
CA GLY A 21 18.51 13.84 3.11
C GLY A 21 17.83 12.68 2.37
N GLU A 22 16.79 12.91 1.57
CA GLU A 22 16.11 11.85 0.78
C GLU A 22 16.67 11.71 -0.65
N GLU A 23 17.64 12.54 -1.04
CA GLU A 23 18.13 12.66 -2.42
C GLU A 23 18.70 11.36 -2.96
N GLU A 24 19.53 10.66 -2.17
CA GLU A 24 20.14 9.40 -2.60
C GLU A 24 19.13 8.27 -2.72
N ASN A 25 18.10 8.26 -1.86
CA ASN A 25 17.00 7.30 -1.97
C ASN A 25 16.22 7.52 -3.27
N LEU A 26 15.92 8.77 -3.61
CA LEU A 26 15.28 9.13 -4.89
C LEU A 26 16.16 8.78 -6.10
N ARG A 27 17.48 9.04 -6.05
CA ARG A 27 18.41 8.62 -7.12
C ARG A 27 18.48 7.11 -7.27
N THR A 28 18.41 6.38 -6.17
CA THR A 28 18.37 4.92 -6.17
C THR A 28 17.06 4.40 -6.76
N ALA A 29 15.93 4.97 -6.37
CA ALA A 29 14.63 4.66 -6.96
C ALA A 29 14.61 4.96 -8.48
N ALA A 30 15.13 6.10 -8.91
CA ALA A 30 15.23 6.45 -10.32
C ALA A 30 16.07 5.43 -11.12
N ARG A 31 17.21 4.98 -10.58
CA ARG A 31 18.04 3.93 -11.19
C ARG A 31 17.28 2.60 -11.35
N LEU A 32 16.47 2.22 -10.35
CA LEU A 32 15.63 1.02 -10.43
C LEU A 32 14.56 1.14 -11.51
N VAL A 33 13.86 2.28 -11.57
CA VAL A 33 12.85 2.54 -12.61
C VAL A 33 13.49 2.56 -14.00
N ASP A 34 14.65 3.21 -14.17
CA ASP A 34 15.37 3.24 -15.45
C ASP A 34 15.80 1.84 -15.91
N GLY A 35 16.33 1.02 -14.99
CA GLY A 35 16.67 -0.37 -15.28
C GLY A 35 15.47 -1.17 -15.80
N LYS A 36 14.32 -1.08 -15.13
CA LYS A 36 13.09 -1.76 -15.55
C LYS A 36 12.49 -1.22 -16.83
N SER A 37 12.62 0.08 -17.05
CA SER A 37 12.24 0.73 -18.30
C SER A 37 13.05 0.21 -19.49
N ARG A 38 14.36 -0.03 -19.31
CA ARG A 38 15.22 -0.63 -20.35
C ARG A 38 14.91 -2.11 -20.58
N GLU A 39 14.63 -2.86 -19.52
CA GLU A 39 14.22 -4.26 -19.62
C GLU A 39 12.92 -4.41 -20.43
N ALA A 40 11.93 -3.55 -20.15
CA ALA A 40 10.68 -3.49 -20.92
C ALA A 40 10.93 -3.21 -22.41
N LEU A 41 11.85 -2.29 -22.73
CA LEU A 41 12.22 -1.97 -24.11
C LEU A 41 12.92 -3.15 -24.82
N ALA A 42 13.81 -3.85 -24.11
CA ALA A 42 14.54 -4.99 -24.66
C ALA A 42 13.62 -6.17 -25.00
N GLY A 43 12.58 -6.42 -24.20
CA GLY A 43 11.65 -7.54 -24.43
C GLY A 43 10.57 -7.30 -25.49
N LEU A 44 10.20 -6.04 -25.73
CA LEU A 44 9.02 -5.68 -26.53
C LEU A 44 9.33 -4.79 -27.73
N GLY A 45 10.57 -4.33 -27.87
CA GLY A 45 11.01 -3.45 -28.95
C GLY A 45 10.60 -1.99 -28.73
N THR A 46 10.22 -1.29 -29.80
CA THR A 46 9.86 0.12 -29.74
C THR A 46 8.51 0.31 -29.06
N LEU A 47 8.49 1.07 -27.96
CA LEU A 47 7.32 1.38 -27.16
C LEU A 47 7.13 2.90 -27.06
N SER A 48 5.89 3.35 -26.88
CA SER A 48 5.67 4.70 -26.38
C SER A 48 6.12 4.80 -24.92
N GLU A 49 6.53 5.99 -24.49
CA GLU A 49 6.96 6.25 -23.11
C GLU A 49 5.93 5.79 -22.07
N ALA A 50 4.65 6.11 -22.28
CA ALA A 50 3.57 5.68 -21.39
C ALA A 50 3.50 4.15 -21.25
N ARG A 51 3.69 3.42 -22.37
CA ARG A 51 3.68 1.96 -22.38
C ARG A 51 4.96 1.39 -21.77
N GLN A 52 6.11 2.04 -21.99
CA GLN A 52 7.37 1.66 -21.37
C GLN A 52 7.31 1.79 -19.85
N PHE A 53 6.73 2.88 -19.32
CA PHE A 53 6.51 3.04 -17.89
C PHE A 53 5.46 2.08 -17.32
N LEU A 54 4.40 1.77 -18.08
CA LEU A 54 3.45 0.74 -17.68
C LEU A 54 4.16 -0.60 -17.44
N PHE A 55 4.96 -1.06 -18.39
CA PHE A 55 5.70 -2.31 -18.23
C PHE A 55 6.77 -2.24 -17.15
N ALA A 56 7.51 -1.13 -17.04
CA ALA A 56 8.47 -0.95 -15.94
C ALA A 56 7.78 -1.05 -14.57
N SER A 57 6.59 -0.47 -14.43
CA SER A 57 5.79 -0.51 -13.20
C SER A 57 5.31 -1.92 -12.88
N LEU A 58 4.84 -2.68 -13.89
CA LEU A 58 4.44 -4.07 -13.72
C LEU A 58 5.62 -4.97 -13.31
N LEU A 59 6.79 -4.80 -13.94
CA LEU A 59 8.01 -5.53 -13.58
C LEU A 59 8.50 -5.20 -12.16
N LEU A 60 8.37 -3.95 -11.73
CA LEU A 60 8.68 -3.57 -10.35
C LEU A 60 7.68 -4.17 -9.36
N ALA A 61 6.39 -4.17 -9.70
CA ALA A 61 5.36 -4.77 -8.87
C ALA A 61 5.60 -6.27 -8.68
N ASP A 62 5.92 -7.00 -9.76
CA ASP A 62 6.26 -8.42 -9.74
C ASP A 62 7.45 -8.69 -8.80
N GLN A 63 8.52 -7.89 -8.89
CA GLN A 63 9.67 -8.00 -7.98
C GLN A 63 9.35 -7.72 -6.51
N LEU A 64 8.39 -6.83 -6.23
CA LEU A 64 7.94 -6.55 -4.87
C LEU A 64 7.09 -7.70 -4.33
N ILE A 65 6.22 -8.27 -5.16
CA ILE A 65 5.39 -9.44 -4.85
C ILE A 65 6.29 -10.65 -4.53
N ASP A 66 7.31 -10.90 -5.35
CA ASP A 66 8.26 -12.00 -5.13
C ASP A 66 9.03 -11.86 -3.82
N LYS A 67 9.42 -10.64 -3.46
CA LYS A 67 10.18 -10.35 -2.24
C LYS A 67 9.30 -10.32 -0.99
N ASN A 68 8.02 -9.99 -1.14
CA ASN A 68 7.08 -9.90 -0.05
C ASN A 68 5.68 -10.39 -0.50
N PRO A 69 5.47 -11.71 -0.53
CA PRO A 69 4.21 -12.28 -1.01
C PRO A 69 3.01 -11.87 -0.14
N GLU A 70 3.23 -11.53 1.13
CA GLU A 70 2.17 -11.01 2.01
C GLU A 70 1.78 -9.56 1.66
N ALA A 71 2.69 -8.75 1.09
CA ALA A 71 2.35 -7.42 0.58
C ALA A 71 1.58 -7.45 -0.75
N ALA A 72 1.64 -8.57 -1.48
CA ALA A 72 0.88 -8.80 -2.71
C ALA A 72 -0.61 -9.07 -2.43
N ALA A 73 -0.93 -9.59 -1.24
CA ALA A 73 -2.27 -9.53 -0.74
C ALA A 73 -2.57 -8.04 -0.52
N VAL A 74 -3.25 -7.41 -1.49
CA VAL A 74 -3.97 -6.15 -1.28
C VAL A 74 -4.62 -6.31 0.06
N ALA A 75 -4.12 -5.59 1.08
CA ALA A 75 -4.44 -5.89 2.46
C ALA A 75 -5.96 -5.88 2.58
N ALA A 76 -6.56 -7.07 2.56
CA ALA A 76 -7.92 -7.22 3.02
C ALA A 76 -7.86 -6.65 4.43
N PRO A 77 -8.75 -5.72 4.80
CA PRO A 77 -8.74 -5.16 6.14
C PRO A 77 -8.61 -6.33 7.09
N ALA A 78 -7.55 -6.31 7.91
CA ALA A 78 -7.21 -7.44 8.76
C ALA A 78 -8.50 -7.87 9.45
N ALA A 79 -8.88 -9.14 9.28
CA ALA A 79 -10.07 -9.66 9.92
C ALA A 79 -9.98 -9.29 11.42
N PRO A 80 -11.04 -8.73 12.02
CA PRO A 80 -10.99 -8.31 13.41
C PRO A 80 -10.54 -9.48 14.28
N ASP A 81 -9.68 -9.19 15.26
CA ASP A 81 -9.13 -10.20 16.17
C ASP A 81 -10.28 -11.05 16.75
N PRO A 82 -10.29 -12.38 16.56
CA PRO A 82 -11.37 -13.23 17.04
C PRO A 82 -11.61 -13.09 18.55
N ALA A 83 -10.56 -12.81 19.34
CA ALA A 83 -10.71 -12.56 20.77
C ALA A 83 -11.42 -11.23 21.08
N LEU A 84 -11.29 -10.23 20.20
CA LEU A 84 -11.98 -8.95 20.33
C LEU A 84 -13.45 -9.08 19.92
N VAL A 85 -13.76 -9.89 18.91
CA VAL A 85 -15.12 -10.25 18.53
C VAL A 85 -15.85 -10.96 19.67
N GLU A 86 -15.24 -11.99 20.27
CA GLU A 86 -15.83 -12.74 21.38
C GLU A 86 -16.09 -11.84 22.60
N ARG A 87 -15.16 -10.93 22.92
CA ARG A 87 -15.35 -9.95 24.01
C ARG A 87 -16.48 -8.96 23.72
N ALA A 88 -16.61 -8.51 22.47
CA ALA A 88 -17.68 -7.60 22.08
C ALA A 88 -19.06 -8.28 22.19
N GLU A 89 -19.17 -9.54 21.77
CA GLU A 89 -20.39 -10.34 21.90
C GLU A 89 -20.75 -10.58 23.37
N ALA A 90 -19.77 -10.91 24.23
CA ALA A 90 -20.00 -11.08 25.66
C ALA A 90 -20.51 -9.79 26.34
N LEU A 91 -19.99 -8.63 25.94
CA LEU A 91 -20.47 -7.33 26.42
C LEU A 91 -21.89 -7.04 25.93
N ALA A 92 -22.19 -7.29 24.66
CA ALA A 92 -23.53 -7.11 24.09
C ALA A 92 -24.57 -7.95 24.84
N ASN A 93 -24.29 -9.23 25.07
CA ASN A 93 -25.16 -10.13 25.84
C ASN A 93 -25.39 -9.63 27.27
N ARG A 94 -24.35 -9.07 27.91
CA ARG A 94 -24.47 -8.53 29.26
C ARG A 94 -25.32 -7.26 29.31
N LEU A 95 -25.21 -6.40 28.31
CA LEU A 95 -26.07 -5.22 28.17
C LEU A 95 -27.54 -5.62 27.97
N GLU A 96 -27.79 -6.66 27.17
CA GLU A 96 -29.14 -7.13 26.90
C GLU A 96 -29.79 -7.77 28.14
N MET A 97 -29.03 -8.53 28.93
CA MET A 97 -29.49 -9.03 30.23
C MET A 97 -29.83 -7.89 31.21
N LEU A 98 -28.99 -6.85 31.28
CA LEU A 98 -29.24 -5.70 32.15
C LEU A 98 -30.47 -4.91 31.70
N ALA A 99 -30.66 -4.73 30.39
CA ALA A 99 -31.85 -4.08 29.84
C ALA A 99 -33.12 -4.85 30.22
N GLN A 100 -33.13 -6.18 30.07
CA GLN A 100 -34.28 -7.03 30.46
C GLN A 100 -34.58 -6.95 31.96
N GLN A 101 -33.55 -6.91 32.81
CA GLN A 101 -33.74 -6.75 34.26
C GLN A 101 -34.42 -5.42 34.59
N LEU A 102 -33.93 -4.32 34.02
CA LEU A 102 -34.52 -2.99 34.22
C LEU A 102 -35.96 -2.91 33.71
N GLU A 103 -36.25 -3.51 32.56
CA GLU A 103 -37.62 -3.58 32.04
C GLU A 103 -38.54 -4.39 32.96
N SER A 104 -38.05 -5.49 33.52
CA SER A 104 -38.82 -6.34 34.45
C SER A 104 -39.09 -5.66 35.80
N GLU A 105 -38.11 -4.92 36.35
CA GLU A 105 -38.28 -4.11 37.56
C GLU A 105 -39.24 -2.95 37.32
N ALA A 106 -39.18 -2.31 36.15
CA ALA A 106 -40.11 -1.25 35.79
C ALA A 106 -41.55 -1.77 35.56
N ALA A 107 -41.71 -3.03 35.13
CA ALA A 107 -43.01 -3.66 34.89
C ALA A 107 -43.68 -4.22 36.16
N ASN A 108 -42.95 -4.37 37.27
CA ASN A 108 -43.45 -4.89 38.54
C ASN A 108 -43.22 -3.88 39.68
N PRO A 109 -44.11 -2.87 39.85
CA PRO A 109 -43.96 -1.82 40.85
C PRO A 109 -44.12 -2.31 42.30
#